data_AF-A0A8E2H887-F1
#
_entry.id   AF-A0A8E2H887-F1
#
_cell.length_a   1.000
_cell.length_b   1.000
_cell.length_c   1.000
_cell.angle_alpha   90.00
_cell.angle_beta   90.00
_cell.angle_gamma   90.00
#
_symmetry.space_group_name_H-M   'P 1'
#
loop_
_entity.id
_entity.type
_entity.pdbx_description
1 polymer ?
#
loop_
_entity_poly.entity_id
_entity_poly.type
_entity_poly.pdbx_seq_one_letter_code
_entity_poly.pdbx_strand_id
1 'polypeptide(L)'
;MELGRRIELRLKVLGISQAELARRAEIPQTTVNSLIRSGRRSTPHLVKIARELQTTPAYLAGETDDPALDAPAPTLSSEDQAVLGLYHSLESSGQKAVIEIMRTMAQASLAAKPADRPVKAPVKIITSSKGKSISAEALR
;
A
#
# COMPACT_ATOMS: atom_id res chain seq x y z
N MET A 1 11.56 7.06 -21.58
CA MET A 1 11.08 5.70 -21.21
C MET A 1 9.57 5.66 -21.38
N GLU A 2 9.02 4.59 -21.97
CA GLU A 2 7.58 4.47 -22.22
C GLU A 2 6.80 3.99 -20.99
N LEU A 3 5.55 4.47 -20.83
CA LEU A 3 4.65 4.20 -19.69
C LEU A 3 4.55 2.71 -19.37
N GLY A 4 4.37 1.89 -20.41
CA GLY A 4 4.23 0.45 -20.29
C GLY A 4 5.39 -0.22 -19.56
N ARG A 5 6.62 0.20 -19.87
CA ARG A 5 7.83 -0.33 -19.21
C ARG A 5 7.87 0.04 -17.72
N ARG A 6 7.45 1.26 -17.37
CA ARG A 6 7.40 1.71 -15.96
C ARG A 6 6.33 0.97 -15.17
N ILE A 7 5.18 0.70 -15.78
CA ILE A 7 4.14 -0.17 -15.20
C ILE A 7 4.70 -1.57 -14.92
N GLU A 8 5.35 -2.21 -15.90
CA GLU A 8 5.94 -3.54 -15.73
C GLU A 8 7.00 -3.59 -14.62
N LEU A 9 7.84 -2.55 -14.50
CA LEU A 9 8.82 -2.46 -13.43
C LEU A 9 8.15 -2.42 -12.05
N ARG A 10 7.10 -1.60 -11.87
CA ARG A 10 6.38 -1.52 -10.60
C ARG A 10 5.62 -2.80 -10.26
N LEU A 11 5.01 -3.46 -11.25
CA LEU A 11 4.37 -4.78 -11.05
C LEU A 11 5.37 -5.82 -10.52
N LYS A 12 6.59 -5.84 -11.07
CA LYS A 12 7.67 -6.73 -10.59
C LYS A 12 8.08 -6.41 -9.16
N VAL A 13 8.27 -5.12 -8.83
CA VAL A 13 8.62 -4.68 -7.47
C VAL A 13 7.55 -5.07 -6.44
N LEU A 14 6.28 -4.94 -6.80
CA LEU A 14 5.15 -5.25 -5.91
C LEU A 14 4.75 -6.72 -5.90
N GLY A 15 5.26 -7.53 -6.83
CA GLY A 15 4.90 -8.95 -6.96
C GLY A 15 3.44 -9.19 -7.35
N ILE A 16 2.79 -8.25 -8.06
CA ILE A 16 1.39 -8.38 -8.51
C ILE A 16 1.29 -8.53 -10.03
N SER A 17 0.24 -9.20 -10.51
CA SER A 17 0.00 -9.42 -11.94
C SER A 17 -0.72 -8.22 -12.59
N GLN A 18 -0.70 -8.16 -13.93
CA GLN A 18 -1.47 -7.16 -14.69
C GLN A 18 -2.98 -7.29 -14.45
N ALA A 19 -3.48 -8.52 -14.28
CA ALA A 19 -4.89 -8.79 -13.98
C ALA A 19 -5.27 -8.27 -12.57
N GLU A 20 -4.37 -8.43 -11.61
CA GLU A 20 -4.58 -7.92 -10.26
C GLU A 20 -4.54 -6.39 -10.22
N LEU A 21 -3.63 -5.75 -10.97
CA LEU A 21 -3.64 -4.30 -11.15
C LEU A 21 -4.96 -3.82 -11.77
N ALA A 22 -5.42 -4.48 -12.83
CA ALA A 22 -6.68 -4.14 -13.51
C ALA A 22 -7.86 -4.18 -12.55
N ARG A 23 -7.96 -5.23 -11.73
CA ARG A 23 -8.97 -5.37 -10.67
C ARG A 23 -8.89 -4.24 -9.66
N ARG A 24 -7.70 -3.94 -9.11
CA ARG A 24 -7.52 -2.91 -8.07
C ARG A 24 -7.79 -1.51 -8.58
N ALA A 25 -7.36 -1.20 -9.80
CA ALA A 25 -7.55 0.10 -10.42
C ALA A 25 -8.95 0.27 -11.05
N GLU A 26 -9.81 -0.76 -10.98
CA GLU A 26 -11.16 -0.80 -11.56
C GLU A 26 -11.17 -0.46 -13.05
N ILE A 27 -10.22 -1.04 -13.80
CA ILE A 27 -10.13 -0.86 -15.26
C ILE A 27 -10.09 -2.21 -15.98
N PRO A 28 -10.55 -2.29 -17.23
CA PRO A 28 -10.47 -3.53 -17.99
C PRO A 28 -9.02 -4.02 -18.13
N GLN A 29 -8.80 -5.33 -17.98
CA GLN A 29 -7.48 -5.92 -18.16
C GLN A 29 -6.93 -5.69 -19.58
N THR A 30 -7.81 -5.65 -20.59
CA THR A 30 -7.46 -5.29 -21.97
C THR A 30 -6.88 -3.89 -22.08
N THR A 31 -7.36 -2.94 -21.27
CA THR A 31 -6.80 -1.59 -21.17
C THR A 31 -5.37 -1.63 -20.63
N VAL A 32 -5.12 -2.37 -19.55
CA VAL A 32 -3.77 -2.54 -18.98
C VAL A 32 -2.81 -3.16 -20.01
N ASN A 33 -3.25 -4.25 -20.66
CA ASN A 33 -2.47 -4.91 -21.71
C ASN A 33 -2.12 -3.95 -22.86
N SER A 34 -3.08 -3.12 -23.27
CA SER A 34 -2.88 -2.11 -24.33
C SER A 34 -1.88 -1.04 -23.90
N LEU A 35 -1.98 -0.53 -22.67
CA LEU A 35 -1.03 0.48 -22.14
C LEU A 35 0.40 -0.04 -22.12
N ILE A 36 0.59 -1.32 -21.79
CA ILE A 36 1.91 -1.94 -21.73
C ILE A 36 2.53 -2.09 -23.13
N ARG A 37 1.72 -2.42 -24.15
CA ARG A 37 2.20 -2.68 -25.51
C ARG A 37 2.26 -1.45 -26.42
N SER A 38 1.42 -0.44 -26.17
CA SER A 38 1.16 0.65 -27.13
C SER A 38 2.20 1.77 -27.14
N GLY A 39 3.21 1.76 -26.25
CA GLY A 39 4.21 2.83 -26.18
C GLY A 39 3.60 4.21 -25.89
N ARG A 40 2.44 4.26 -25.25
CA ARG A 40 1.79 5.52 -24.86
C ARG A 40 2.54 6.15 -23.70
N ARG A 41 2.40 7.46 -23.52
CA ARG A 41 2.93 8.20 -22.36
C ARG A 41 1.84 8.64 -21.38
N SER A 42 0.57 8.57 -21.78
CA SER A 42 -0.55 9.04 -20.98
C SER A 42 -1.78 8.14 -21.13
N THR A 43 -2.68 8.24 -20.15
CA THR A 43 -3.96 7.54 -20.09
C THR A 43 -4.89 8.26 -19.12
N PRO A 44 -6.21 8.28 -19.35
CA PRO A 44 -7.16 8.84 -18.38
C PRO A 44 -7.13 8.10 -17.02
N HIS A 45 -6.59 6.88 -16.98
CA HIS A 45 -6.51 6.07 -15.77
C HIS A 45 -5.18 6.22 -15.01
N LEU A 46 -4.32 7.16 -15.40
CA LEU A 46 -2.92 7.23 -14.94
C LEU A 46 -2.83 7.37 -13.42
N VAL A 47 -3.67 8.21 -12.83
CA VAL A 47 -3.71 8.45 -11.38
C VAL A 47 -4.15 7.20 -10.61
N LYS A 48 -5.18 6.49 -11.10
CA LYS A 48 -5.64 5.23 -10.48
C LYS A 48 -4.54 4.17 -10.52
N ILE A 49 -3.89 4.01 -11.68
CA ILE A 49 -2.80 3.06 -11.87
C ILE A 49 -1.61 3.40 -10.97
N ALA A 50 -1.22 4.68 -10.89
CA ALA A 50 -0.12 5.15 -10.04
C ALA A 50 -0.36 4.80 -8.56
N ARG A 51 -1.58 5.03 -8.07
CA ARG A 51 -1.97 4.71 -6.69
C ARG A 51 -1.80 3.23 -6.38
N GLU A 52 -2.33 2.35 -7.21
CA GLU A 52 -2.23 0.90 -7.00
C GLU A 52 -0.81 0.36 -7.17
N LEU A 53 0.01 1.03 -7.97
CA LEU A 53 1.43 0.73 -8.16
C LEU A 53 2.35 1.39 -7.13
N GLN A 54 1.77 2.06 -6.12
CA GLN A 54 2.50 2.76 -5.06
C GLN A 54 3.59 3.66 -5.65
N THR A 55 3.22 4.47 -6.64
CA THR A 55 4.12 5.38 -7.35
C THR A 55 3.34 6.63 -7.77
N THR A 56 3.97 7.50 -8.56
CA THR A 56 3.35 8.77 -8.98
C THR A 56 3.02 8.81 -10.47
N PRO A 57 1.99 9.59 -10.85
CA PRO A 57 1.69 9.84 -12.25
C PRO A 57 2.90 10.42 -13.01
N ALA A 58 3.66 11.33 -12.37
CA ALA A 58 4.85 11.94 -12.95
C ALA A 58 5.93 10.89 -13.28
N TYR A 59 6.16 9.93 -12.38
CA TYR A 59 7.05 8.82 -12.67
C TYR A 59 6.55 8.00 -13.85
N LEU A 60 5.27 7.60 -13.85
CA LEU A 60 4.69 6.77 -14.90
C LEU A 60 4.67 7.46 -16.27
N ALA A 61 4.42 8.76 -16.31
CA ALA A 61 4.48 9.59 -17.52
C ALA A 61 5.93 9.80 -18.02
N GLY A 62 6.92 9.51 -17.17
CA GLY A 62 8.33 9.71 -17.48
C GLY A 62 8.81 11.14 -17.32
N GLU A 63 8.07 11.95 -16.57
CA GLU A 63 8.44 13.33 -16.19
C GLU A 63 9.53 13.33 -15.11
N THR A 64 9.61 12.25 -14.33
CA THR A 64 10.65 12.01 -13.31
C THR A 64 11.11 10.55 -13.33
N ASP A 65 12.32 10.32 -12.84
CA ASP A 65 12.88 8.98 -12.61
C ASP A 65 12.73 8.50 -11.17
N ASP A 66 12.31 9.38 -10.25
CA ASP A 66 12.00 9.00 -8.87
C ASP A 66 10.53 8.51 -8.77
N PRO A 67 10.29 7.22 -8.46
CA PRO A 67 8.95 6.65 -8.36
C PRO A 67 8.17 7.11 -7.12
N ALA A 68 8.85 7.72 -6.15
CA ALA A 68 8.28 8.22 -4.92
C ALA A 68 8.20 9.75 -4.85
N LEU A 69 8.68 10.46 -5.89
CA LEU A 69 8.59 11.91 -5.97
C LEU A 69 7.10 12.31 -5.93
N ASP A 70 6.70 12.95 -4.82
CA ASP A 70 5.34 13.35 -4.50
C ASP A 70 4.35 12.19 -4.21
N ALA A 71 4.85 10.98 -3.98
CA ALA A 71 3.99 9.90 -3.48
C ALA A 71 3.57 10.23 -2.04
N PRO A 72 2.27 10.13 -1.68
CA PRO A 72 1.86 10.29 -0.30
C PRO A 72 2.62 9.28 0.56
N ALA A 73 3.22 9.76 1.65
CA ALA A 73 3.94 8.90 2.58
C ALA A 73 3.04 7.71 2.97
N PRO A 74 3.58 6.48 3.05
CA PRO A 74 2.79 5.33 3.44
C PRO A 74 2.09 5.63 4.76
N THR A 75 0.79 5.35 4.81
CA THR A 75 0.00 5.54 6.03
C THR A 75 0.41 4.46 7.03
N LEU A 76 1.33 4.82 7.92
CA LEU A 76 1.79 3.94 9.00
C LEU A 76 0.66 3.73 10.00
N SER A 77 0.50 2.50 10.50
CA SER A 77 -0.44 2.23 11.59
C SER A 77 -0.02 3.01 12.85
N SER A 78 -0.95 3.24 13.78
CA SER A 78 -0.61 3.88 15.06
C SER A 78 0.48 3.13 15.82
N GLU A 79 0.53 1.81 15.67
CA GLU A 79 1.56 0.95 16.25
C GLU A 79 2.93 1.20 15.59
N ASP A 80 2.99 1.23 14.26
CA ASP A 80 4.24 1.52 13.53
C ASP A 80 4.77 2.92 13.83
N GLN A 81 3.87 3.91 13.97
CA GLN A 81 4.23 5.28 14.36
C GLN A 81 4.80 5.32 15.78
N ALA A 82 4.20 4.59 16.72
CA ALA A 82 4.69 4.51 18.09
C ALA A 82 6.09 3.85 18.16
N VAL A 83 6.30 2.76 17.41
CA VAL A 83 7.61 2.08 17.33
C VAL A 83 8.67 3.02 16.76
N LEU A 84 8.36 3.74 15.67
CA LEU A 84 9.29 4.72 15.11
C LEU A 84 9.56 5.88 16.07
N GLY A 85 8.55 6.36 16.80
CA GLY A 85 8.73 7.39 17.82
C GLY A 85 9.71 6.96 18.91
N LEU A 86 9.56 5.73 19.41
CA LEU A 86 10.49 5.14 20.38
C LEU A 86 11.88 4.95 19.80
N TYR A 87 12.00 4.50 18.54
CA TYR A 87 13.30 4.34 17.90
C TYR A 87 14.05 5.67 17.76
N HIS A 88 13.35 6.75 17.36
CA HIS A 88 13.95 8.07 17.22
C HIS A 88 14.31 8.74 18.55
N SER A 89 13.68 8.35 19.67
CA SER A 89 14.05 8.85 20.99
C SER A 89 15.31 8.20 21.57
N LEU A 90 15.79 7.11 20.97
CA LEU A 90 17.04 6.47 21.36
C LEU A 90 18.26 7.24 20.83
N GLU A 91 19.34 7.22 21.60
CA GLU A 91 20.65 7.63 21.11
C GLU A 91 21.17 6.67 20.04
N SER A 92 22.17 7.11 19.26
CA SER A 92 22.73 6.35 18.12
C SER A 92 23.21 4.95 18.48
N SER A 93 23.71 4.74 19.71
CA SER A 93 24.10 3.42 20.22
C SER A 93 22.90 2.50 20.43
N GLY A 94 21.81 3.02 21.00
CA GLY A 94 20.55 2.31 21.21
C GLY A 94 19.86 1.94 19.89
N GLN A 95 19.84 2.87 18.93
CA GLN A 95 19.31 2.62 17.59
C GLN A 95 20.04 1.45 16.90
N LYS A 96 21.37 1.41 16.96
CA LYS A 96 22.19 0.31 16.40
C LYS A 96 21.87 -1.03 17.05
N ALA A 97 21.72 -1.05 18.38
CA ALA A 97 21.37 -2.27 19.11
C ALA A 97 19.99 -2.81 18.71
N VAL A 98 19.00 -1.93 18.58
CA VAL A 98 17.65 -2.29 18.13
C VAL A 98 17.69 -2.89 16.72
N ILE A 99 18.41 -2.28 15.78
CA ILE A 99 18.58 -2.81 14.42
C ILE A 99 19.16 -4.23 14.46
N GLU A 100 20.18 -4.46 15.28
CA GLU A 100 20.85 -5.76 15.34
C GLU A 100 19.96 -6.86 15.92
N ILE A 101 19.18 -6.52 16.95
CA ILE A 101 18.18 -7.42 17.53
C ILE A 101 17.09 -7.72 16.50
N MET A 102 16.52 -6.70 15.86
CA MET A 102 15.49 -6.86 14.83
C MET A 102 15.98 -7.73 13.67
N ARG A 103 17.23 -7.53 13.23
CA ARG A 103 17.87 -8.35 12.20
C ARG A 103 17.97 -9.81 12.64
N THR A 104 18.45 -10.05 13.86
CA THR A 104 18.60 -11.41 14.41
C THR A 104 17.25 -12.12 14.49
N MET A 105 16.21 -11.44 14.99
CA MET A 105 14.85 -11.97 15.08
C MET A 105 14.24 -12.24 13.70
N ALA A 106 14.44 -11.35 12.74
CA ALA A 106 13.97 -11.55 11.37
C ALA A 106 14.64 -12.76 10.70
N GLN A 107 15.95 -12.90 10.85
CA GLN A 107 16.70 -14.05 10.33
C GLN A 107 16.25 -15.37 10.97
N ALA A 108 16.06 -15.41 12.29
CA ALA A 108 15.53 -16.58 12.99
C ALA A 108 14.10 -16.93 12.52
N SER A 109 13.25 -15.93 12.32
CA SER A 109 11.88 -16.11 11.83
C SER A 109 11.81 -16.63 10.39
N LEU A 110 12.72 -16.16 9.52
CA LEU A 110 12.85 -16.63 8.14
C LEU A 110 13.42 -18.04 8.06
N ALA A 111 14.39 -18.38 8.92
CA ALA A 111 14.94 -19.75 9.02
C ALA A 111 13.92 -20.77 9.57
N ALA A 112 12.89 -20.30 10.27
CA ALA A 112 11.90 -21.14 10.94
C ALA A 112 10.64 -21.49 10.11
N LYS A 113 10.58 -21.27 8.78
CA LYS A 113 9.41 -21.69 7.96
C LYS A 113 9.78 -22.34 6.62
N PRO A 114 9.14 -23.49 6.28
CA PRO A 114 7.87 -23.39 5.53
C PRO A 114 6.83 -24.45 5.90
N ALA A 115 5.67 -24.03 6.42
CA ALA A 115 4.37 -24.67 6.23
C ALA A 115 3.29 -23.73 6.79
N ASP A 116 2.32 -23.43 5.94
CA ASP A 116 0.99 -22.89 6.23
C ASP A 116 0.86 -21.62 7.11
N ARG A 117 0.36 -20.55 6.51
CA ARG A 117 -0.29 -19.46 7.26
C ARG A 117 -1.64 -19.29 6.56
N PRO A 118 -2.77 -19.67 7.18
CA PRO A 118 -4.05 -19.22 6.66
C PRO A 118 -4.06 -17.69 6.78
N VAL A 119 -4.26 -17.04 5.64
CA VAL A 119 -4.52 -15.60 5.56
C VAL A 119 -5.78 -15.36 6.40
N LYS A 120 -5.64 -14.68 7.54
CA LYS A 120 -6.80 -14.32 8.38
C LYS A 120 -7.77 -13.47 7.54
N ALA A 121 -8.99 -13.98 7.41
CA ALA A 121 -10.14 -13.33 6.79
C ALA A 121 -10.50 -12.00 7.49
N PRO A 122 -11.17 -11.05 6.80
CA PRO A 122 -11.44 -9.72 7.34
C PRO A 122 -12.44 -9.74 8.51
N VAL A 123 -12.12 -8.93 9.53
CA VAL A 123 -12.96 -8.64 10.70
C VAL A 123 -14.24 -7.93 10.25
N LYS A 124 -15.41 -8.53 10.49
CA LYS A 124 -16.70 -7.84 10.35
C LYS A 124 -16.87 -6.85 11.50
N ILE A 125 -16.84 -5.56 11.19
CA ILE A 125 -17.28 -4.51 12.12
C ILE A 125 -18.81 -4.62 12.23
N ILE A 126 -19.30 -5.01 13.41
CA ILE A 126 -20.73 -4.95 13.73
C ILE A 126 -21.00 -3.52 14.20
N THR A 127 -21.55 -2.68 13.32
CA THR A 127 -22.19 -1.43 13.71
C THR A 127 -23.59 -1.75 14.23
N SER A 128 -23.82 -1.63 15.54
CA SER A 128 -25.18 -1.59 16.09
C SER A 128 -25.53 -0.15 16.40
N SER A 129 -26.33 0.45 15.51
CA SER A 129 -27.10 1.65 15.79
C SER A 129 -28.32 1.26 16.65
N LYS A 130 -28.57 1.99 17.72
CA LYS A 130 -29.95 2.26 18.14
C LYS A 130 -29.99 3.61 18.84
N GLY A 131 -30.39 4.60 18.05
CA GLY A 131 -30.72 5.93 18.54
C GLY A 131 -31.88 5.86 19.53
N LYS A 132 -31.74 6.60 20.62
CA LYS A 132 -32.85 6.90 21.53
C LYS A 132 -33.41 8.24 21.10
N SER A 133 -34.52 8.18 20.36
CA SER A 133 -35.33 9.32 19.99
C SER A 133 -35.95 9.94 21.24
N ILE A 134 -35.73 11.24 21.37
CA ILE A 134 -36.43 12.18 22.23
C ILE A 134 -37.88 12.27 21.74
N SER A 135 -38.85 12.13 22.62
CA SER A 135 -40.21 12.65 22.42
C SER A 135 -40.73 13.15 23.75
N ALA A 136 -40.93 14.46 23.80
CA ALA A 136 -41.74 15.14 24.78
C ALA A 136 -43.23 14.82 24.54
N GLU A 137 -44.05 15.21 25.51
CA GLU A 137 -45.53 15.29 25.45
C GLU A 137 -46.31 14.11 26.05
N ALA A 138 -46.67 14.25 27.33
CA ALA A 138 -47.99 13.88 27.83
C ALA A 138 -48.32 14.70 29.08
N LEU A 139 -49.33 15.54 28.95
CA LEU A 139 -50.05 16.18 30.04
C LEU A 139 -50.48 15.16 31.12
N ARG A 140 -50.19 15.47 32.38
CA ARG A 140 -51.16 15.50 33.48
C ARG A 140 -50.54 16.11 34.73
#